data_AF-A0A2M7QHH8-F1
#
_entry.id   AF-A0A2M7QHH8-F1
#
_cell.length_a   1.000
_cell.length_b   1.000
_cell.length_c   1.000
_cell.angle_alpha   90.00
_cell.angle_beta   90.00
_cell.angle_gamma   90.00
#
_symmetry.space_group_name_H-M   'P 1'
#
loop_
_entity.id
_entity.type
_entity.pdbx_description
1 polymer ?
#
loop_
_entity_poly.entity_id
_entity_poly.type
_entity_poly.pdbx_seq_one_letter_code
_entity_poly.pdbx_strand_id
1 'polypeptide(L)'
;MLKNPLVKNILSALAVAGGGFILLNLTFLFDFFFQSLIDWFIKLFIAVDINRAWQWYPPLKHFLFVFVIAIISWFVFKSKLKTLYKAIYMTVPLAVVFVSIGIFFYRTPLVAYFLGGLITFGLLYHFYRTKKPWLYYYTVILVALTLAIFSLMGGEI
;
A
#
# COMPACT_ATOMS: atom_id res chain seq x y z
N MET A 1 0.71 -15.42 28.89
CA MET A 1 2.18 -15.31 28.70
C MET A 1 2.65 -16.45 27.81
N LEU A 2 2.81 -16.23 26.50
CA LEU A 2 3.32 -17.27 25.61
C LEU A 2 4.84 -17.34 25.75
N LYS A 3 5.33 -18.32 26.51
CA LYS A 3 6.77 -18.49 26.82
C LYS A 3 7.59 -19.01 25.63
N ASN A 4 6.95 -19.58 24.60
CA ASN A 4 7.66 -20.13 23.45
C ASN A 4 7.93 -19.05 22.38
N PRO A 5 9.19 -18.74 22.07
CA PRO A 5 9.55 -17.71 21.09
C PRO A 5 9.01 -18.00 19.68
N LEU A 6 8.89 -19.29 19.30
CA LEU A 6 8.35 -19.68 18.00
C LEU A 6 6.86 -19.34 17.88
N VAL A 7 6.08 -19.66 18.91
CA VAL A 7 4.63 -19.38 18.94
C VAL A 7 4.38 -17.86 18.87
N LYS A 8 5.18 -17.07 19.60
CA LYS A 8 5.11 -15.61 19.54
C LYS A 8 5.40 -15.06 18.14
N ASN A 9 6.40 -15.59 17.45
CA ASN A 9 6.75 -15.15 16.10
C ASN A 9 5.67 -15.51 15.08
N ILE A 10 5.14 -16.73 15.14
CA ILE A 10 4.04 -17.17 14.27
C ILE A 10 2.80 -16.32 14.49
N LEU A 11 2.40 -16.09 15.74
CA LEU A 11 1.26 -15.22 16.05
C LEU A 11 1.47 -13.78 15.59
N SER A 12 2.70 -13.27 15.68
CA SER A 12 3.01 -11.92 15.18
C SER A 12 2.91 -11.85 13.66
N ALA A 13 3.39 -12.87 12.93
CA ALA A 13 3.24 -12.96 11.47
C ALA A 13 1.76 -13.06 11.06
N LEU A 14 0.98 -13.89 11.76
CA LEU A 14 -0.47 -14.00 11.54
C LEU A 14 -1.20 -12.69 11.84
N ALA A 15 -0.81 -11.98 12.90
CA ALA A 15 -1.37 -10.68 13.21
C ALA A 15 -1.03 -9.63 12.14
N VAL A 16 0.17 -9.67 11.57
CA VAL A 16 0.55 -8.82 10.42
C VAL A 16 -0.28 -9.18 9.19
N ALA A 17 -0.45 -10.46 8.88
CA ALA A 17 -1.25 -10.87 7.72
C ALA A 17 -2.74 -10.52 7.88
N GLY A 18 -3.35 -10.90 9.01
CA GLY A 18 -4.76 -10.64 9.28
C GLY A 18 -5.06 -9.15 9.47
N GLY A 19 -4.29 -8.45 10.30
CA GLY A 19 -4.45 -7.01 10.49
C GLY A 19 -4.13 -6.23 9.22
N GLY A 20 -3.11 -6.66 8.47
CA GLY A 20 -2.74 -6.08 7.19
C GLY A 20 -3.84 -6.21 6.17
N PHE A 21 -4.45 -7.40 6.04
CA PHE A 21 -5.59 -7.64 5.15
C PHE A 21 -6.78 -6.72 5.48
N ILE A 22 -7.14 -6.59 6.77
CA ILE A 22 -8.21 -5.68 7.20
C ILE A 22 -7.88 -4.25 6.80
N LEU A 23 -6.66 -3.78 7.10
CA LEU A 23 -6.24 -2.41 6.75
C LEU A 23 -6.20 -2.17 5.25
N LEU A 24 -5.82 -3.16 4.44
CA LEU A 24 -5.83 -3.05 2.99
C LEU A 24 -7.24 -2.83 2.46
N ASN A 25 -8.21 -3.64 2.91
CA ASN A 25 -9.61 -3.46 2.53
C ASN A 25 -10.15 -2.09 2.96
N LEU A 26 -9.83 -1.65 4.19
CA LEU A 26 -10.19 -0.32 4.67
C LEU A 26 -9.52 0.79 3.85
N THR A 27 -8.29 0.57 3.38
CA THR A 27 -7.56 1.53 2.54
C THR A 27 -8.20 1.65 1.17
N PHE A 28 -8.60 0.54 0.54
CA PHE A 28 -9.32 0.57 -0.74
C PHE A 28 -10.70 1.21 -0.60
N LEU A 29 -11.41 0.93 0.50
CA LEU A 29 -12.66 1.60 0.82
C LEU A 29 -12.44 3.11 0.99
N PHE A 30 -11.36 3.50 1.70
CA PHE A 30 -11.00 4.90 1.88
C PHE A 30 -10.63 5.58 0.56
N ASP A 31 -9.87 4.91 -0.32
CA ASP A 31 -9.56 5.40 -1.67
C ASP A 31 -10.83 5.64 -2.48
N PHE A 32 -11.76 4.67 -2.48
CA PHE A 32 -13.05 4.81 -3.14
C PHE A 32 -13.85 6.04 -2.64
N PHE A 33 -13.96 6.21 -1.31
CA PHE A 33 -14.62 7.38 -0.74
C PHE A 33 -13.90 8.68 -1.08
N PHE A 34 -12.57 8.68 -1.01
CA PHE A 34 -11.74 9.85 -1.32
C PHE A 34 -11.93 10.29 -2.78
N GLN A 35 -11.82 9.37 -3.73
CA GLN A 35 -12.02 9.67 -5.14
C GLN A 35 -13.46 10.11 -5.42
N SER A 36 -14.46 9.46 -4.80
CA SER A 36 -15.87 9.83 -4.94
C SER A 36 -16.15 11.24 -4.40
N LEU A 37 -15.52 11.62 -3.29
CA LEU A 37 -15.66 12.95 -2.69
C LEU A 37 -15.06 14.03 -3.59
N ILE A 38 -13.88 13.77 -4.18
CA ILE A 38 -13.26 14.69 -5.14
C ILE A 38 -14.16 14.85 -6.37
N ASP A 39 -14.64 13.74 -6.94
CA ASP A 39 -15.52 13.79 -8.11
C ASP A 39 -16.83 14.54 -7.80
N TRP A 40 -17.41 14.32 -6.62
CA TRP A 40 -18.59 15.06 -6.17
C TRP A 40 -18.30 16.55 -6.01
N PHE A 41 -17.21 16.92 -5.34
CA PHE A 41 -16.83 18.31 -5.11
C PHE A 41 -16.61 19.06 -6.41
N ILE A 42 -15.91 18.46 -7.38
CA ILE A 42 -15.62 19.14 -8.65
C ILE A 42 -16.89 19.25 -9.52
N LYS A 43 -17.78 18.24 -9.49
CA LYS A 43 -19.08 18.31 -10.19
C LYS A 43 -19.96 19.47 -9.70
N LEU A 44 -19.77 19.97 -8.48
CA LEU A 44 -20.47 21.18 -8.00
C LEU A 44 -20.06 22.44 -8.77
N PHE A 45 -18.84 22.48 -9.32
CA PHE A 45 -18.31 23.64 -10.03
C PHE A 45 -18.29 23.48 -11.56
N ILE A 46 -18.24 22.24 -12.07
CA ILE A 46 -18.08 21.93 -13.49
C ILE A 46 -19.05 20.79 -13.88
N ALA A 47 -20.01 21.09 -14.75
CA ALA A 47 -21.06 20.14 -15.19
C ALA A 47 -20.61 19.15 -16.29
N VAL A 48 -19.36 19.25 -16.77
CA VAL A 48 -18.81 18.40 -17.84
C VAL A 48 -18.17 17.14 -17.22
N ASP A 49 -18.21 16.02 -17.94
CA ASP A 49 -17.55 14.78 -17.52
C ASP A 49 -16.02 14.89 -17.62
N ILE A 50 -15.39 15.35 -16.54
CA ILE A 50 -13.96 15.68 -16.47
C ILE A 50 -13.07 14.45 -16.69
N ASN A 51 -13.54 13.26 -16.33
CA ASN A 51 -12.81 12.01 -16.55
C ASN A 51 -12.55 11.77 -18.05
N ARG A 52 -13.41 12.28 -18.94
CA ARG A 52 -13.20 12.24 -20.40
C ARG A 52 -12.57 13.51 -20.95
N ALA A 53 -12.84 14.66 -20.36
CA ALA A 53 -12.32 15.95 -20.84
C ALA A 53 -10.84 16.18 -20.52
N TRP A 54 -10.34 15.68 -19.38
CA TRP A 54 -8.94 15.84 -18.97
C TRP A 54 -8.29 14.50 -18.65
N GLN A 55 -7.46 14.03 -19.58
CA GLN A 55 -6.68 12.79 -19.44
C GLN A 55 -5.74 12.78 -18.22
N TRP A 56 -5.35 13.95 -17.71
CA TRP A 56 -4.49 14.10 -16.53
C TRP A 56 -5.25 13.99 -15.19
N TYR A 57 -6.57 14.04 -15.22
CA TYR A 57 -7.38 14.08 -14.00
C TYR A 57 -7.38 12.74 -13.22
N PRO A 58 -7.58 11.56 -13.84
CA PRO A 58 -7.50 10.29 -13.12
C PRO A 58 -6.11 10.03 -12.49
N PRO A 59 -4.98 10.22 -13.22
CA PRO A 59 -3.63 10.20 -12.63
C PRO A 59 -3.47 11.10 -11.41
N LEU A 60 -3.96 12.35 -11.50
CA LEU A 60 -3.84 13.33 -10.43
C LEU A 60 -4.56 12.90 -9.16
N LYS A 61 -5.75 12.29 -9.27
CA LYS A 61 -6.49 11.75 -8.11
C LYS A 61 -5.69 10.67 -7.37
N HIS A 62 -5.08 9.74 -8.11
CA HIS A 62 -4.24 8.70 -7.50
C HIS A 62 -2.99 9.31 -6.84
N PHE A 63 -2.33 10.27 -7.48
CA PHE A 63 -1.20 10.99 -6.85
C PHE A 63 -1.61 11.71 -5.56
N LEU A 64 -2.78 12.36 -5.55
CA LEU A 64 -3.31 13.03 -4.37
C LEU A 64 -3.57 12.01 -3.25
N PHE A 65 -4.13 10.84 -3.57
CA PHE A 65 -4.36 9.78 -2.60
C PHE A 65 -3.05 9.23 -2.01
N VAL A 66 -2.05 8.95 -2.87
CA VAL A 66 -0.71 8.55 -2.44
C VAL A 66 -0.10 9.58 -1.49
N PHE A 67 -0.27 10.87 -1.80
CA PHE A 67 0.21 11.96 -0.96
C PHE A 67 -0.48 11.99 0.42
N VAL A 68 -1.80 11.80 0.47
CA VAL A 68 -2.55 11.68 1.73
C VAL A 68 -2.05 10.49 2.56
N ILE A 69 -1.88 9.33 1.94
CA ILE A 69 -1.35 8.14 2.61
C ILE A 69 0.08 8.35 3.10
N ALA A 70 0.92 9.07 2.35
CA ALA A 70 2.27 9.41 2.77
C ALA A 70 2.27 10.30 4.02
N ILE A 71 1.37 11.29 4.09
CA ILE A 71 1.20 12.14 5.29
C ILE A 71 0.77 11.30 6.49
N ILE A 72 -0.26 10.46 6.34
CA ILE A 72 -0.72 9.59 7.43
C ILE A 72 0.41 8.65 7.86
N SER A 73 1.15 8.08 6.90
CA SER A 73 2.26 7.19 7.16
C SER A 73 3.37 7.86 7.96
N TRP A 74 3.69 9.11 7.63
CA TRP A 74 4.67 9.89 8.37
C TRP A 74 4.29 10.02 9.86
N PHE A 75 3.04 10.36 10.16
CA PHE A 75 2.56 10.44 11.54
C PHE A 75 2.59 9.09 12.25
N VAL A 76 2.17 8.02 11.58
CA VAL A 76 2.15 6.66 12.16
C VAL A 76 3.57 6.17 12.46
N PHE A 77 4.54 6.35 11.56
CA PHE A 77 5.91 5.92 11.80
C PHE A 77 6.65 6.78 12.84
N LYS A 78 6.33 8.08 12.95
CA LYS A 78 6.86 8.97 13.98
C LYS A 78 6.27 8.70 15.38
N SER A 79 5.09 8.09 15.47
CA SER A 79 4.43 7.79 16.74
C SER A 79 5.20 6.78 17.62
N LYS A 80 4.83 6.68 18.90
CA LYS A 80 5.36 5.69 19.86
C LYS A 80 4.72 4.30 19.75
N LEU A 81 4.03 3.99 18.65
CA LEU A 81 3.38 2.70 18.44
C LEU A 81 4.39 1.54 18.50
N LYS A 82 3.95 0.41 19.06
CA LYS A 82 4.76 -0.81 19.12
C LYS A 82 5.08 -1.31 17.71
N THR A 83 6.21 -2.00 17.57
CA THR A 83 6.70 -2.58 16.32
C THR A 83 5.64 -3.36 15.55
N LEU A 84 4.81 -4.16 16.24
CA LEU A 84 3.76 -4.95 15.61
C LEU A 84 2.74 -4.08 14.86
N TYR A 85 2.23 -3.03 15.49
CA TYR A 85 1.25 -2.14 14.85
C TYR A 85 1.85 -1.37 13.67
N LYS A 86 3.12 -0.96 13.77
CA LYS A 86 3.81 -0.32 12.66
C LYS A 86 4.03 -1.29 11.49
N ALA A 87 4.33 -2.56 11.78
CA ALA A 87 4.48 -3.60 10.76
C ALA A 87 3.15 -3.95 10.09
N ILE A 88 2.04 -3.97 10.86
CA ILE A 88 0.68 -4.09 10.32
C ILE A 88 0.39 -2.89 9.42
N TYR A 89 0.55 -1.67 9.94
CA TYR A 89 0.24 -0.45 9.19
C TYR A 89 1.09 -0.31 7.92
N MET A 90 2.34 -0.79 7.92
CA MET A 90 3.20 -0.72 6.74
C MET A 90 2.63 -1.46 5.52
N THR A 91 1.66 -2.37 5.68
CA THR A 91 0.96 -2.93 4.52
C THR A 91 0.28 -1.87 3.67
N VAL A 92 -0.23 -0.81 4.31
CA VAL A 92 -0.97 0.28 3.66
C VAL A 92 -0.11 1.07 2.68
N PRO A 93 0.97 1.76 3.10
CA PRO A 93 1.79 2.53 2.16
C PRO A 93 2.46 1.65 1.10
N LEU A 94 2.82 0.40 1.43
CA LEU A 94 3.40 -0.52 0.45
C LEU A 94 2.38 -0.87 -0.64
N ALA A 95 1.17 -1.25 -0.25
CA ALA A 95 0.15 -1.60 -1.21
C ALA A 95 -0.26 -0.40 -2.05
N VAL A 96 -0.41 0.79 -1.45
CA VAL A 96 -0.74 2.01 -2.20
C VAL A 96 0.33 2.33 -3.25
N VAL A 97 1.61 2.18 -2.91
CA VAL A 97 2.71 2.37 -3.88
C VAL A 97 2.66 1.32 -4.99
N PHE A 98 2.54 0.03 -4.65
CA PHE A 98 2.54 -1.05 -5.65
C PHE A 98 1.29 -1.04 -6.53
N VAL A 99 0.13 -0.76 -5.97
CA VAL A 99 -1.13 -0.58 -6.69
C VAL A 99 -1.03 0.62 -7.64
N SER A 100 -0.48 1.74 -7.18
CA SER A 100 -0.28 2.91 -8.04
C SER A 100 0.64 2.58 -9.21
N ILE A 101 1.75 1.86 -8.97
CA ILE A 101 2.64 1.38 -10.05
C ILE A 101 1.86 0.47 -11.02
N GLY A 102 1.03 -0.43 -10.51
CA GLY A 102 0.15 -1.28 -11.31
C GLY A 102 -0.77 -0.48 -12.22
N ILE A 103 -1.45 0.53 -11.67
CA ILE A 103 -2.37 1.41 -12.43
C ILE A 103 -1.61 2.19 -13.51
N PHE A 104 -0.48 2.82 -13.16
CA PHE A 104 0.29 3.64 -14.12
C PHE A 104 0.93 2.82 -15.24
N PHE A 105 1.40 1.61 -14.93
CA PHE A 105 2.11 0.74 -15.86
C PHE A 105 1.28 -0.47 -16.31
N TYR A 106 -0.06 -0.39 -16.21
CA TYR A 106 -0.96 -1.48 -16.57
C TYR A 106 -0.74 -1.99 -18.00
N ARG A 107 -0.45 -1.08 -18.93
CA ARG A 107 -0.14 -1.43 -20.34
C ARG A 107 1.22 -2.10 -20.54
N THR A 108 2.12 -1.94 -19.58
CA THR A 108 3.50 -2.44 -19.62
C THR A 108 3.82 -3.20 -18.32
N PRO A 109 3.23 -4.39 -18.10
CA PRO A 109 3.33 -5.10 -16.83
C PRO A 109 4.78 -5.46 -16.45
N LEU A 110 5.65 -5.68 -17.44
CA LEU A 110 7.08 -5.89 -17.22
C LEU A 110 7.75 -4.71 -16.46
N VAL A 111 7.37 -3.47 -16.80
CA VAL A 111 7.89 -2.28 -16.12
C VAL A 111 7.35 -2.20 -14.70
N ALA A 112 6.06 -2.54 -14.49
CA ALA A 112 5.46 -2.59 -13.17
C ALA A 112 6.18 -3.59 -12.25
N TYR A 113 6.46 -4.81 -12.74
CA TYR A 113 7.18 -5.83 -11.99
C TYR A 113 8.64 -5.45 -11.73
N PHE A 114 9.31 -4.84 -12.71
CA PHE A 114 10.68 -4.37 -12.54
C PHE A 114 10.77 -3.30 -11.45
N LEU A 115 9.89 -2.29 -11.49
CA LEU A 115 9.85 -1.22 -10.49
C LEU A 115 9.43 -1.75 -9.11
N GLY A 116 8.40 -2.61 -9.05
CA GLY A 116 7.97 -3.25 -7.81
C GLY A 116 9.08 -4.08 -7.18
N GLY A 117 9.82 -4.85 -7.99
CA GLY A 117 11.00 -5.59 -7.57
C GLY A 117 12.11 -4.67 -7.05
N LEU A 118 12.46 -3.63 -7.79
CA LEU A 118 13.49 -2.66 -7.40
C LEU A 118 13.16 -1.98 -6.06
N ILE A 119 11.91 -1.55 -5.86
CA ILE A 119 11.45 -0.97 -4.59
C ILE A 119 11.52 -2.00 -3.47
N THR A 120 11.08 -3.23 -3.73
CA THR A 120 11.12 -4.32 -2.75
C THR A 120 12.55 -4.60 -2.30
N PHE A 121 13.48 -4.80 -3.24
CA PHE A 121 14.90 -5.00 -2.95
C PHE A 121 15.52 -3.79 -2.23
N GLY A 122 15.20 -2.57 -2.67
CA GLY A 122 15.66 -1.33 -2.05
C GLY A 122 15.22 -1.21 -0.59
N LEU A 123 13.96 -1.53 -0.29
CA LEU A 123 13.43 -1.54 1.07
C LEU A 123 14.06 -2.62 1.94
N LEU A 124 14.21 -3.84 1.42
CA LEU A 124 14.87 -4.93 2.15
C LEU A 124 16.33 -4.58 2.47
N TYR A 125 17.06 -4.00 1.50
CA TYR A 125 18.41 -3.51 1.71
C TYR A 125 18.48 -2.38 2.74
N HIS A 126 17.56 -1.41 2.66
CA HIS A 126 17.47 -0.31 3.62
C HIS A 126 17.19 -0.83 5.05
N PHE A 127 16.29 -1.80 5.21
CA PHE A 127 15.99 -2.42 6.50
C PHE A 127 17.18 -3.22 7.04
N TYR A 128 17.92 -3.89 6.17
CA TYR A 128 19.15 -4.61 6.53
C TYR A 128 20.22 -3.65 7.08
N ARG A 129 20.42 -2.51 6.41
CA ARG A 129 21.36 -1.46 6.85
C ARG A 129 20.94 -0.82 8.15
N THR A 130 19.64 -0.58 8.35
CA THR A 130 19.09 0.08 9.55
C THR A 130 18.71 -0.89 10.67
N LYS A 131 19.02 -2.19 10.54
CA LYS A 131 18.76 -3.25 11.52
C LYS A 131 17.32 -3.25 12.04
N LYS A 132 16.34 -3.06 11.15
CA LYS A 132 14.93 -3.08 11.53
C LYS A 132 14.51 -4.46 12.05
N PRO A 133 13.46 -4.55 12.88
CA PRO A 133 12.89 -5.81 13.31
C PRO A 133 12.43 -6.69 12.13
N TRP A 134 12.54 -8.02 12.28
CA TRP A 134 12.21 -8.99 11.23
C TRP A 134 10.79 -8.84 10.66
N LEU A 135 9.83 -8.37 11.47
CA LEU A 135 8.45 -8.13 11.06
C LEU A 135 8.33 -7.17 9.87
N TYR A 136 9.24 -6.18 9.75
CA TYR A 136 9.23 -5.27 8.61
C TYR A 136 9.57 -5.97 7.30
N TYR A 137 10.56 -6.88 7.31
CA TYR A 137 10.91 -7.68 6.13
C TYR A 137 9.77 -8.61 5.75
N TYR A 138 9.16 -9.26 6.76
CA TYR A 138 8.00 -10.11 6.55
C TYR A 138 6.86 -9.33 5.89
N THR A 139 6.52 -8.14 6.38
CA THR A 139 5.48 -7.30 5.77
C THR A 139 5.79 -6.95 4.32
N VAL A 140 7.02 -6.52 4.00
CA VAL A 140 7.41 -6.17 2.63
C VAL A 140 7.24 -7.36 1.69
N ILE A 141 7.78 -8.52 2.07
CA ILE A 141 7.71 -9.74 1.27
C ILE A 141 6.25 -10.18 1.11
N LEU A 142 5.48 -10.17 2.20
CA LEU A 142 4.07 -10.56 2.20
C LEU A 142 3.28 -9.71 1.20
N VAL A 143 3.38 -8.38 1.27
CA VAL A 143 2.64 -7.48 0.37
C VAL A 143 3.10 -7.61 -1.07
N ALA A 144 4.42 -7.61 -1.31
CA ALA A 144 4.96 -7.75 -2.66
C ALA A 144 4.52 -9.06 -3.32
N LEU A 145 4.59 -10.18 -2.61
CA LEU A 145 4.13 -11.47 -3.11
C LEU A 145 2.61 -11.51 -3.29
N THR A 146 1.84 -10.98 -2.34
CA THR A 146 0.38 -10.98 -2.41
C THR A 146 -0.11 -10.23 -3.65
N LEU A 147 0.44 -9.04 -3.90
CA LEU A 147 0.06 -8.23 -5.07
C LEU A 147 0.61 -8.80 -6.38
N ALA A 148 1.82 -9.37 -6.37
CA ALA A 148 2.35 -10.06 -7.55
C ALA A 148 1.47 -11.27 -7.93
N ILE A 149 1.10 -12.11 -6.95
CA ILE A 149 0.20 -13.25 -7.17
C ILE A 149 -1.17 -12.77 -7.66
N PHE A 150 -1.75 -11.76 -7.01
CA PHE A 150 -3.04 -11.19 -7.42
C PHE A 150 -3.02 -10.71 -8.88
N SER A 151 -1.97 -9.97 -9.26
CA SER A 151 -1.79 -9.51 -10.64
C SER A 151 -1.60 -10.67 -11.64
N LEU A 152 -0.80 -11.69 -11.30
CA LEU A 152 -0.58 -12.86 -12.16
C LEU A 152 -1.83 -13.73 -12.33
N MET A 153 -2.72 -13.74 -11.35
CA MET A 153 -4.01 -14.44 -11.42
C MET A 153 -5.05 -13.69 -12.26
N GLY A 154 -4.69 -12.57 -12.89
CA GLY A 154 -5.59 -11.74 -13.68
C GLY A 154 -6.46 -10.80 -12.85
N GLY A 155 -6.07 -10.52 -11.60
CA GLY A 155 -6.69 -9.47 -10.82
C GLY A 155 -6.45 -8.11 -11.49
N GLU A 156 -7.52 -7.44 -11.88
CA GLU A 156 -7.46 -6.05 -12.33
C GLU A 156 -7.31 -5.15 -11.09
N ILE A 157 -6.30 -4.28 -11.14
CA ILE A 157 -5.98 -3.30 -10.10
C ILE A 157 -6.48 -1.94 -10.57
#